data_AF-A0A962ECK5-F1
#
_entry.id   AF-A0A962ECK5-F1
#
_cell.length_a   1.000
_cell.length_b   1.000
_cell.length_c   1.000
_cell.angle_alpha   90.00
_cell.angle_beta   90.00
_cell.angle_gamma   90.00
#
_symmetry.space_group_name_H-M   'P 1'
#
loop_
_entity.id
_entity.type
_entity.pdbx_description
1 polymer ?
#
loop_
_entity_poly.entity_id
_entity_poly.type
_entity_poly.pdbx_seq_one_letter_code
_entity_poly.pdbx_strand_id
1 'polypeptide(L)'
;MIKRLLPWIVLIFSAPAIGAGGEVVLQQSGANISDRASLQRGAQLYFNYCGSCHSLQYMRYSRLAKDLGLTEEQTMKYLNFTGAKFGGNIVASMPAGLGEDAIGGEDWFGKAPPDLSLIARARHNGPNYIYSYLLSFYPDPTRPAGWNNTVFPNASMPHVLWERQGIQTLRPADEHAEEGHGHAGPTFDLVK
;
A
#
# COMPACT_ATOMS: atom_id res chain seq x y z
N MET A 1 59.51 4.09 -35.73
CA MET A 1 58.33 4.61 -36.46
C MET A 1 57.09 3.94 -35.91
N ILE A 2 56.38 4.67 -35.06
CA ILE A 2 55.24 4.23 -34.24
C ILE A 2 54.10 3.76 -35.13
N LYS A 3 53.68 2.49 -34.98
CA LYS A 3 52.43 1.98 -35.54
C LYS A 3 51.75 1.10 -34.48
N ARG A 4 50.45 1.36 -34.31
CA ARG A 4 49.41 0.55 -33.64
C ARG A 4 49.28 0.72 -32.13
N LEU A 5 48.63 1.81 -31.69
CA LEU A 5 47.84 1.81 -30.44
C LEU A 5 46.71 2.86 -30.52
N LEU A 6 45.54 2.45 -31.00
CA LEU A 6 44.20 3.03 -30.72
C LEU A 6 43.16 2.05 -31.28
N PRO A 7 41.99 1.74 -30.64
CA PRO A 7 41.33 2.46 -29.55
C PRO A 7 40.83 1.54 -28.42
N TRP A 8 41.27 1.77 -27.18
CA TRP A 8 40.51 1.37 -26.00
C TRP A 8 40.45 2.61 -25.13
N ILE A 9 39.26 3.19 -25.03
CA ILE A 9 38.72 4.11 -24.01
C ILE A 9 37.58 4.86 -24.71
N VAL A 10 36.46 4.16 -24.89
CA VAL A 10 35.15 4.80 -24.79
C VAL A 10 34.69 4.44 -23.39
N LEU A 11 35.16 5.23 -22.41
CA LEU A 11 34.62 5.21 -21.07
C LEU A 11 33.20 5.77 -21.18
N ILE A 12 32.24 4.86 -21.11
CA ILE A 12 30.83 5.14 -20.90
C ILE A 12 30.73 5.91 -19.58
N PHE A 13 30.69 7.24 -19.67
CA PHE A 13 30.29 8.09 -18.56
C PHE A 13 28.77 7.99 -18.47
N SER A 14 28.27 6.91 -17.89
CA SER A 14 26.88 6.83 -17.45
C SER A 14 26.73 7.82 -16.29
N ALA A 15 26.36 9.06 -16.59
CA ALA A 15 25.85 9.94 -15.57
C ALA A 15 24.62 9.27 -14.94
N PRO A 16 24.51 9.18 -13.60
CA PRO A 16 23.27 8.75 -13.01
C PRO A 16 22.20 9.74 -13.42
N ALA A 17 21.16 9.24 -14.10
CA ALA A 17 19.94 10.01 -14.29
C ALA A 17 19.33 10.23 -12.90
N ILE A 18 19.58 11.41 -12.33
CA ILE A 18 18.85 11.88 -11.16
C ILE A 18 17.44 12.16 -11.67
N GLY A 19 16.52 11.23 -11.41
CA GLY A 19 15.12 11.41 -11.72
C GLY A 19 14.58 12.58 -10.89
N ALA A 20 14.06 13.61 -11.56
CA ALA A 20 13.29 14.68 -10.95
C ALA A 20 11.88 14.17 -10.58
N GLY A 21 11.83 13.24 -9.63
CA GLY A 21 10.61 12.95 -8.87
C GLY A 21 10.89 13.41 -7.45
N GLY A 22 10.20 14.46 -6.99
CA GLY A 22 10.30 14.88 -5.59
C GLY A 22 10.16 13.66 -4.69
N GLU A 23 11.16 13.41 -3.84
CA GLU A 23 11.18 12.22 -3.01
C GLU A 23 9.99 12.30 -2.04
N VAL A 24 9.02 11.41 -2.21
CA VAL A 24 7.89 11.31 -1.28
C VAL A 24 8.45 10.91 0.07
N VAL A 25 8.45 11.84 1.03
CA VAL A 25 8.89 11.57 2.39
C VAL A 25 7.90 10.60 3.05
N LEU A 26 8.36 9.37 3.29
CA LEU A 26 7.56 8.33 3.92
C LEU A 26 7.67 8.40 5.44
N GLN A 27 6.54 8.31 6.12
CA GLN A 27 6.48 8.22 7.57
C GLN A 27 6.90 6.83 8.05
N GLN A 28 7.58 6.80 9.20
CA GLN A 28 7.96 5.54 9.85
C GLN A 28 6.72 4.88 10.46
N SER A 29 6.45 3.64 10.03
CA SER A 29 5.30 2.86 10.47
C SER A 29 5.43 2.31 11.90
N GLY A 30 6.66 2.18 12.41
CA GLY A 30 6.93 1.48 13.67
C GLY A 30 6.58 -0.02 13.64
N ALA A 31 6.41 -0.60 12.45
CA ALA A 31 5.99 -2.00 12.31
C ALA A 31 6.96 -2.98 12.97
N ASN A 32 6.45 -3.80 13.89
CA ASN A 32 7.21 -4.81 14.62
C ASN A 32 6.54 -6.18 14.48
N ILE A 33 7.19 -7.11 13.78
CA ILE A 33 6.68 -8.47 13.55
C ILE A 33 6.68 -9.35 14.81
N SER A 34 7.32 -8.92 15.89
CA SER A 34 7.31 -9.62 17.17
C SER A 34 6.21 -9.14 18.11
N ASP A 35 5.55 -8.00 17.82
CA ASP A 35 4.41 -7.52 18.60
C ASP A 35 3.12 -8.23 18.18
N ARG A 36 2.84 -9.37 18.82
CA ARG A 36 1.65 -10.16 18.55
C ARG A 36 0.34 -9.40 18.77
N ALA A 37 0.28 -8.51 19.76
CA ALA A 37 -0.95 -7.74 20.01
C ALA A 37 -1.22 -6.76 18.87
N SER A 38 -0.17 -6.11 18.36
CA SER A 38 -0.27 -5.27 17.16
C SER A 38 -0.66 -6.08 15.94
N LEU A 39 -0.06 -7.24 15.73
CA LEU A 39 -0.39 -8.12 14.61
C LEU A 39 -1.85 -8.63 14.67
N GLN A 40 -2.38 -8.94 15.86
CA GLN A 40 -3.78 -9.31 16.02
C GLN A 40 -4.74 -8.17 15.65
N ARG A 41 -4.46 -6.93 16.09
CA ARG A 41 -5.22 -5.74 15.67
C ARG A 41 -5.10 -5.51 14.16
N GLY A 42 -3.90 -5.67 13.60
CA GLY A 42 -3.65 -5.55 12.17
C GLY A 42 -4.43 -6.57 11.36
N ALA A 43 -4.50 -7.83 11.81
CA ALA A 43 -5.33 -8.86 11.20
C ALA A 43 -6.81 -8.49 11.25
N GLN A 44 -7.32 -8.06 12.41
CA GLN A 44 -8.69 -7.59 12.53
C GLN A 44 -8.99 -6.47 11.53
N LEU A 45 -8.14 -5.43 11.45
CA LEU A 45 -8.31 -4.33 10.49
C LEU A 45 -8.25 -4.82 9.05
N TYR A 46 -7.29 -5.68 8.71
CA TYR A 46 -7.18 -6.27 7.38
C TYR A 46 -8.48 -6.96 6.97
N PHE A 47 -9.01 -7.86 7.78
CA PHE A 47 -10.20 -8.62 7.41
C PHE A 47 -11.46 -7.74 7.33
N ASN A 48 -11.56 -6.69 8.15
CA ASN A 48 -12.73 -5.80 8.17
C ASN A 48 -12.71 -4.70 7.08
N TYR A 49 -11.53 -4.25 6.62
CA TYR A 49 -11.41 -3.13 5.69
C TYR A 49 -10.75 -3.48 4.35
N CYS A 50 -9.94 -4.54 4.30
CA CYS A 50 -9.11 -4.86 3.14
C CYS A 50 -9.50 -6.19 2.50
N GLY A 51 -9.83 -7.20 3.31
CA GLY A 51 -10.02 -8.59 2.89
C GLY A 51 -11.21 -8.84 1.95
N SER A 52 -12.11 -7.88 1.79
CA SER A 52 -13.16 -7.94 0.77
C SER A 52 -12.60 -7.76 -0.65
N CYS A 53 -11.61 -6.89 -0.83
CA CYS A 53 -11.03 -6.54 -2.14
C CYS A 53 -9.65 -7.14 -2.37
N HIS A 54 -8.84 -7.27 -1.31
CA HIS A 54 -7.47 -7.73 -1.37
C HIS A 54 -7.34 -9.15 -0.84
N SER A 55 -6.52 -9.95 -1.51
CA SER A 55 -6.16 -11.29 -1.06
C SER A 55 -4.87 -11.28 -0.24
N LEU A 56 -4.69 -12.34 0.56
CA LEU A 56 -3.38 -12.80 1.03
C LEU A 56 -3.21 -14.24 0.51
N GLN A 57 -3.25 -14.41 -0.80
CA GLN A 57 -3.42 -15.72 -1.43
C GLN A 57 -2.27 -16.69 -1.15
N TYR A 58 -1.09 -16.22 -0.73
CA TYR A 58 0.01 -17.09 -0.31
C TYR A 58 0.00 -17.41 1.20
N MET A 59 -0.97 -16.91 1.95
CA MET A 59 -1.19 -17.19 3.38
C MET A 59 -2.38 -18.14 3.57
N ARG A 60 -2.25 -19.04 4.54
CA ARG A 60 -3.34 -19.92 5.01
C ARG A 60 -3.86 -19.45 6.35
N TYR A 61 -5.16 -19.64 6.62
CA TYR A 61 -5.75 -19.32 7.93
C TYR A 61 -5.05 -20.05 9.08
N SER A 62 -4.70 -21.33 8.89
CA SER A 62 -3.97 -22.12 9.88
C SER A 62 -2.59 -21.55 10.23
N ARG A 63 -1.88 -21.00 9.22
CA ARG A 63 -0.59 -20.36 9.45
C ARG A 63 -0.75 -19.03 10.19
N LEU A 64 -1.70 -18.21 9.76
CA LEU A 64 -2.03 -16.95 10.40
C LEU A 64 -2.42 -17.17 11.88
N ALA A 65 -3.28 -18.15 12.15
CA ALA A 65 -3.69 -18.51 13.50
C ALA A 65 -2.50 -18.88 14.39
N LYS A 66 -1.59 -19.72 13.87
CA LYS A 66 -0.36 -20.11 14.59
C LYS A 66 0.53 -18.91 14.90
N ASP A 67 0.81 -18.06 13.91
CA ASP A 67 1.71 -16.91 14.07
C ASP A 67 1.13 -15.85 15.03
N LEU A 68 -0.20 -15.68 15.02
CA LEU A 68 -0.91 -14.79 15.95
C LEU A 68 -1.20 -15.45 17.31
N GLY A 69 -0.98 -16.76 17.42
CA GLY A 69 -1.41 -17.66 18.49
C GLY A 69 -2.88 -17.47 18.88
N LEU A 70 -3.73 -17.54 17.85
CA LEU A 70 -5.18 -17.66 17.96
C LEU A 70 -5.59 -19.13 17.81
N THR A 71 -6.72 -19.50 18.39
CA THR A 71 -7.32 -20.82 18.13
C THR A 71 -7.94 -20.88 16.73
N GLU A 72 -8.17 -22.09 16.22
CA GLU A 72 -8.96 -22.28 15.01
C GLU A 72 -10.34 -21.63 15.15
N GLU A 73 -11.05 -21.89 16.25
CA GLU A 73 -12.36 -21.29 16.50
C GLU A 73 -12.34 -19.76 16.43
N GLN A 74 -11.38 -19.11 17.10
CA GLN A 74 -11.24 -17.65 17.08
C GLN A 74 -10.98 -17.14 15.66
N THR A 75 -10.07 -17.80 14.94
CA THR A 75 -9.69 -17.42 13.58
C THR A 75 -10.89 -17.54 12.65
N MET A 76 -11.59 -18.67 12.68
CA MET A 76 -12.72 -18.94 11.80
C MET A 76 -13.94 -18.09 12.13
N LYS A 77 -14.14 -17.74 13.40
CA LYS A 77 -15.25 -16.90 13.84
C LYS A 77 -15.06 -15.42 13.52
N TYR A 78 -13.84 -14.89 13.70
CA TYR A 78 -13.61 -13.44 13.66
C TYR A 78 -12.90 -12.95 12.41
N LEU A 79 -12.19 -13.84 11.69
CA LEU A 79 -11.35 -13.46 10.55
C LEU A 79 -11.77 -14.12 9.23
N ASN A 80 -12.62 -15.15 9.24
CA ASN A 80 -13.07 -15.82 8.02
C ASN A 80 -14.49 -15.40 7.62
N PHE A 81 -14.58 -14.37 6.78
CA PHE A 81 -15.87 -13.90 6.24
C PHE A 81 -16.27 -14.59 4.92
N THR A 82 -15.38 -15.38 4.32
CA THR A 82 -15.59 -16.00 3.00
C THR A 82 -16.09 -17.44 3.07
N GLY A 83 -16.17 -18.03 4.27
CA GLY A 83 -16.53 -19.44 4.45
C GLY A 83 -15.43 -20.41 4.01
N ALA A 84 -14.18 -19.94 3.87
CA ALA A 84 -13.05 -20.79 3.55
C ALA A 84 -12.81 -21.85 4.65
N LYS A 85 -12.10 -22.94 4.31
CA LYS A 85 -11.64 -23.94 5.29
C LYS A 85 -10.45 -23.40 6.08
N PHE A 86 -10.21 -23.86 7.30
CA PHE A 86 -9.09 -23.41 8.14
C PHE A 86 -7.71 -23.68 7.52
N GLY A 87 -7.55 -24.79 6.78
CA GLY A 87 -6.33 -25.05 6.00
C GLY A 87 -6.25 -24.28 4.68
N GLY A 88 -7.30 -23.55 4.30
CA GLY A 88 -7.43 -22.85 3.03
C GLY A 88 -6.65 -21.53 2.98
N ASN A 89 -6.49 -21.02 1.77
CA ASN A 89 -5.84 -19.76 1.49
C ASN A 89 -6.78 -18.59 1.76
N ILE A 90 -6.21 -17.43 2.07
CA ILE A 90 -6.98 -16.20 2.30
C ILE A 90 -7.17 -15.49 0.96
N VAL A 91 -8.37 -15.66 0.40
CA VAL A 91 -8.77 -15.04 -0.87
C VAL A 91 -9.82 -13.96 -0.63
N ALA A 92 -9.75 -12.90 -1.41
CA ALA A 92 -10.75 -11.83 -1.39
C ALA A 92 -12.12 -12.36 -1.82
N SER A 93 -13.19 -11.78 -1.27
CA SER A 93 -14.55 -12.05 -1.73
C SER A 93 -14.82 -11.45 -3.11
N MET A 94 -14.18 -10.32 -3.41
CA MET A 94 -14.29 -9.63 -4.69
C MET A 94 -13.50 -10.39 -5.77
N PRO A 95 -14.15 -10.78 -6.88
CA PRO A 95 -13.46 -11.28 -8.06
C PRO A 95 -12.51 -10.22 -8.64
N ALA A 96 -11.47 -10.63 -9.35
CA ALA A 96 -10.54 -9.67 -9.96
C ALA A 96 -11.22 -8.74 -11.01
N GLY A 97 -12.13 -9.27 -11.86
CA GLY A 97 -12.62 -8.61 -13.10
C GLY A 97 -11.50 -8.52 -14.14
N LEU A 98 -11.60 -8.65 -15.47
CA LEU A 98 -12.63 -8.52 -16.50
C LEU A 98 -12.86 -9.87 -17.26
N GLY A 99 -13.60 -10.82 -16.69
CA GLY A 99 -13.91 -12.11 -17.33
C GLY A 99 -15.41 -12.29 -17.60
N GLU A 100 -15.80 -13.30 -18.38
CA GLU A 100 -17.22 -13.54 -18.70
C GLU A 100 -18.06 -13.94 -17.47
N ASP A 101 -17.41 -14.50 -16.44
CA ASP A 101 -18.09 -15.20 -15.34
C ASP A 101 -18.44 -14.33 -14.12
N ALA A 102 -17.83 -13.14 -13.96
CA ALA A 102 -18.12 -12.27 -12.82
C ALA A 102 -17.61 -10.82 -12.97
N ILE A 103 -18.45 -9.86 -12.58
CA ILE A 103 -18.07 -8.46 -12.37
C ILE A 103 -17.14 -8.38 -11.14
N GLY A 104 -16.00 -7.70 -11.25
CA GLY A 104 -14.97 -7.66 -10.22
C GLY A 104 -14.19 -6.34 -10.12
N GLY A 105 -13.13 -6.32 -9.32
CA GLY A 105 -12.41 -5.10 -8.97
C GLY A 105 -11.94 -4.25 -10.17
N GLU A 106 -11.60 -4.86 -11.29
CA GLU A 106 -11.26 -4.13 -12.51
C GLU A 106 -12.47 -3.42 -13.15
N ASP A 107 -13.65 -4.02 -13.14
CA ASP A 107 -14.89 -3.38 -13.60
C ASP A 107 -15.28 -2.18 -12.73
N TRP A 108 -15.09 -2.29 -11.40
CA TRP A 108 -15.50 -1.26 -10.44
C TRP A 108 -14.49 -0.13 -10.29
N PHE A 109 -13.19 -0.45 -10.32
CA PHE A 109 -12.10 0.50 -10.02
C PHE A 109 -11.19 0.78 -11.22
N GLY A 110 -11.46 0.17 -12.38
CA GLY A 110 -10.64 0.25 -13.58
C GLY A 110 -9.33 -0.54 -13.51
N LYS A 111 -9.00 -1.12 -12.33
CA LYS A 111 -7.83 -1.98 -12.10
C LYS A 111 -8.14 -2.99 -11.00
N ALA A 112 -7.75 -4.25 -11.21
CA ALA A 112 -7.85 -5.27 -10.17
C ALA A 112 -7.00 -4.88 -8.92
N PRO A 113 -7.57 -4.99 -7.71
CA PRO A 113 -6.80 -4.81 -6.47
C PRO A 113 -5.62 -5.79 -6.40
N PRO A 114 -4.40 -5.34 -6.05
CA PRO A 114 -3.25 -6.24 -5.92
C PRO A 114 -3.41 -7.21 -4.75
N ASP A 115 -2.85 -8.42 -4.89
CA ASP A 115 -2.64 -9.31 -3.75
C ASP A 115 -1.62 -8.69 -2.77
N LEU A 116 -1.92 -8.77 -1.47
CA LEU A 116 -1.12 -8.12 -0.43
C LEU A 116 -0.16 -9.07 0.28
N SER A 117 -0.07 -10.34 -0.10
CA SER A 117 0.75 -11.35 0.60
C SER A 117 2.21 -10.91 0.78
N LEU A 118 2.74 -10.17 -0.20
CA LEU A 118 4.14 -9.74 -0.24
C LEU A 118 4.30 -8.23 -0.44
N ILE A 119 3.23 -7.43 -0.31
CA ILE A 119 3.27 -6.00 -0.66
C ILE A 119 4.30 -5.21 0.17
N ALA A 120 4.48 -5.57 1.44
CA ALA A 120 5.49 -4.97 2.33
C ALA A 120 6.93 -5.31 1.93
N ARG A 121 7.16 -6.33 1.09
CA ARG A 121 8.47 -6.66 0.53
C ARG A 121 8.64 -6.13 -0.89
N ALA A 122 7.55 -6.03 -1.64
CA ALA A 122 7.53 -5.60 -3.04
C ALA A 122 7.63 -4.09 -3.22
N ARG A 123 7.40 -3.29 -2.17
CA ARG A 123 7.50 -1.83 -2.21
C ARG A 123 8.78 -1.35 -1.54
N HIS A 124 9.39 -0.33 -2.13
CA HIS A 124 10.52 0.37 -1.54
C HIS A 124 10.13 0.95 -0.17
N ASN A 125 11.04 0.94 0.81
CA ASN A 125 10.76 1.27 2.22
C ASN A 125 9.72 0.36 2.94
N GLY A 126 9.24 -0.69 2.28
CA GLY A 126 8.41 -1.75 2.86
C GLY A 126 7.17 -1.29 3.63
N PRO A 127 7.02 -1.60 4.94
CA PRO A 127 5.82 -1.23 5.70
C PRO A 127 5.62 0.29 5.82
N ASN A 128 6.68 1.10 5.71
CA ASN A 128 6.57 2.56 5.74
C ASN A 128 5.84 3.10 4.50
N TYR A 129 6.01 2.46 3.34
CA TYR A 129 5.23 2.77 2.15
C TYR A 129 3.74 2.53 2.40
N ILE A 130 3.38 1.37 2.97
CA ILE A 130 1.97 1.01 3.22
C ILE A 130 1.35 2.00 4.20
N TYR A 131 2.05 2.28 5.31
CA TYR A 131 1.60 3.22 6.33
C TYR A 131 1.35 4.61 5.74
N SER A 132 2.34 5.15 5.02
CA SER A 132 2.22 6.47 4.41
C SER A 132 1.14 6.50 3.33
N TYR A 133 1.02 5.45 2.52
CA TYR A 133 -0.02 5.34 1.49
C TYR A 133 -1.42 5.38 2.12
N LEU A 134 -1.66 4.66 3.20
CA LEU A 134 -2.97 4.65 3.87
C LEU A 134 -3.36 6.01 4.48
N LEU A 135 -2.37 6.82 4.89
CA LEU A 135 -2.60 8.11 5.54
C LEU A 135 -2.60 9.32 4.60
N SER A 136 -2.32 9.13 3.32
CA SER A 136 -2.07 10.23 2.37
C SER A 136 -3.22 10.47 1.38
N PHE A 137 -4.40 9.96 1.68
CA PHE A 137 -5.60 10.19 0.88
C PHE A 137 -6.18 11.58 1.10
N TYR A 138 -6.60 12.23 0.02
CA TYR A 138 -7.32 13.51 0.06
C TYR A 138 -8.45 13.54 -0.99
N PRO A 139 -9.53 14.31 -0.76
CA PRO A 139 -10.61 14.47 -1.73
C PRO A 139 -10.10 15.08 -3.04
N ASP A 140 -10.49 14.47 -4.16
CA ASP A 140 -10.20 14.96 -5.49
C ASP A 140 -11.39 14.63 -6.41
N PRO A 141 -12.27 15.60 -6.70
CA PRO A 141 -13.48 15.36 -7.49
C PRO A 141 -13.17 15.04 -8.96
N THR A 142 -11.93 15.20 -9.42
CA THR A 142 -11.53 14.82 -10.80
C THR A 142 -11.29 13.31 -10.95
N ARG A 143 -11.19 12.58 -9.83
CA ARG A 143 -10.95 11.14 -9.82
C ARG A 143 -12.28 10.37 -9.80
N PRO A 144 -12.38 9.20 -10.46
CA PRO A 144 -13.62 8.41 -10.49
C PRO A 144 -14.15 8.04 -9.09
N ALA A 145 -13.26 7.73 -8.16
CA ALA A 145 -13.60 7.41 -6.78
C ALA A 145 -13.73 8.63 -5.85
N GLY A 146 -13.45 9.85 -6.35
CA GLY A 146 -13.46 11.09 -5.55
C GLY A 146 -12.26 11.28 -4.63
N TRP A 147 -11.24 10.43 -4.72
CA TRP A 147 -10.04 10.46 -3.88
C TRP A 147 -8.76 10.38 -4.70
N ASN A 148 -7.71 11.02 -4.21
CA ASN A 148 -6.35 10.92 -4.72
C ASN A 148 -5.36 10.73 -3.56
N ASN A 149 -4.09 10.46 -3.87
CA ASN A 149 -3.10 10.07 -2.89
C ASN A 149 -1.73 10.67 -3.22
N THR A 150 -1.04 11.23 -2.22
CA THR A 150 0.26 11.88 -2.45
C THR A 150 1.44 10.91 -2.51
N VAL A 151 1.30 9.69 -1.97
CA VAL A 151 2.32 8.62 -2.06
C VAL A 151 2.22 7.84 -3.37
N PHE A 152 1.00 7.61 -3.85
CA PHE A 152 0.74 6.96 -5.13
C PHE A 152 -0.30 7.79 -5.92
N PRO A 153 0.15 8.78 -6.70
CA PRO A 153 -0.74 9.64 -7.46
C PRO A 153 -1.67 8.85 -8.38
N ASN A 154 -2.92 9.28 -8.47
CA ASN A 154 -3.97 8.70 -9.29
C ASN A 154 -4.34 7.25 -8.90
N ALA A 155 -4.14 6.88 -7.63
CA ALA A 155 -4.63 5.61 -7.09
C ALA A 155 -6.10 5.37 -7.47
N SER A 156 -6.42 4.15 -7.93
CA SER A 156 -7.81 3.72 -8.14
C SER A 156 -8.53 3.40 -6.84
N MET A 157 -7.77 3.17 -5.75
CA MET A 157 -8.32 2.80 -4.45
C MET A 157 -9.03 4.00 -3.81
N PRO A 158 -10.27 3.85 -3.31
CA PRO A 158 -10.91 4.87 -2.51
C PRO A 158 -10.23 5.01 -1.13
N HIS A 159 -10.54 6.07 -0.40
CA HIS A 159 -10.06 6.22 0.97
C HIS A 159 -10.84 5.30 1.94
N VAL A 160 -10.42 4.04 2.09
CA VAL A 160 -11.15 3.02 2.88
C VAL A 160 -11.13 3.24 4.41
N LEU A 161 -10.31 4.18 4.92
CA LEU A 161 -10.16 4.46 6.35
C LEU A 161 -10.71 5.84 6.76
N TRP A 162 -11.48 6.50 5.89
CA TRP A 162 -11.96 7.87 6.11
C TRP A 162 -12.76 8.04 7.41
N GLU A 163 -13.56 7.06 7.82
CA GLU A 163 -14.31 7.11 9.08
C GLU A 163 -13.43 7.04 10.32
N ARG A 164 -12.21 6.49 10.20
CA ARG A 164 -11.25 6.38 11.29
C ARG A 164 -10.26 7.55 11.34
N GLN A 165 -9.80 7.98 10.17
CA GLN A 165 -8.83 9.06 10.03
C GLN A 165 -9.48 10.44 10.06
N GLY A 166 -10.75 10.54 9.66
CA GLY A 166 -11.36 11.78 9.24
C GLY A 166 -10.98 12.14 7.80
N ILE A 167 -11.75 13.03 7.19
CA ILE A 167 -11.43 13.56 5.86
C ILE A 167 -10.32 14.60 6.01
N GLN A 168 -9.32 14.52 5.13
CA GLN A 168 -8.16 15.41 5.15
C GLN A 168 -7.98 16.10 3.80
N THR A 169 -7.77 17.41 3.80
CA THR A 169 -7.43 18.18 2.60
C THR A 169 -5.93 18.44 2.54
N LEU A 170 -5.36 18.37 1.34
CA LEU A 170 -3.96 18.72 1.11
C LEU A 170 -3.78 20.23 1.33
N ARG A 171 -2.86 20.60 2.22
CA ARG A 171 -2.48 22.00 2.41
C ARG A 171 -1.71 22.49 1.17
N PRO A 172 -1.96 23.71 0.69
CA PRO A 172 -1.10 24.31 -0.32
C PRO A 172 0.36 24.29 0.12
N ALA A 173 1.29 24.14 -0.83
CA ALA A 173 2.71 24.28 -0.51
C ALA A 173 2.97 25.70 0.00
N ASP A 174 3.53 25.83 1.20
CA ASP A 174 3.90 27.13 1.75
C ASP A 174 5.07 27.70 0.93
N GLU A 175 4.82 28.76 0.15
CA GLU A 175 5.85 29.45 -0.66
C GLU A 175 6.96 30.11 0.20
N HIS A 176 6.83 30.07 1.53
CA HIS A 176 7.71 30.71 2.50
C HIS A 176 8.19 29.77 3.61
N ALA A 177 8.05 28.45 3.46
CA ALA A 177 8.67 27.52 4.40
C ALA A 177 10.20 27.63 4.27
N GLU A 178 10.84 28.35 5.19
CA GLU A 178 12.28 28.26 5.36
C GLU A 178 12.67 26.79 5.55
N GLU A 179 13.83 26.40 5.00
CA GLU A 179 14.46 25.08 5.11
C GLU A 179 14.86 24.78 6.58
N GLY A 180 13.90 24.77 7.48
CA GLY A 180 14.03 24.26 8.83
C GLY A 180 13.95 22.74 8.79
N HIS A 181 14.66 22.10 9.73
CA HIS A 181 14.76 20.64 9.91
C HIS A 181 13.41 19.96 10.28
N GLY A 182 12.38 20.15 9.47
CA GLY A 182 11.07 19.52 9.55
C GLY A 182 10.83 18.69 8.28
N HIS A 183 10.19 17.55 8.44
CA HIS A 183 9.92 16.58 7.37
C HIS A 183 9.23 17.26 6.17
N ALA A 184 9.97 17.39 5.05
CA ALA A 184 9.54 18.03 3.79
C ALA A 184 8.53 17.16 3.00
N GLY A 185 7.47 16.68 3.67
CA GLY A 185 6.39 15.91 3.06
C GLY A 185 5.11 16.75 2.91
N PRO A 186 4.15 16.29 2.08
CA PRO A 186 2.84 16.92 1.98
C PRO A 186 2.16 16.99 3.37
N THR A 187 1.62 18.16 3.71
CA THR A 187 0.90 18.38 4.97
C THR A 187 -0.61 18.39 4.73
N PHE A 188 -1.36 17.90 5.71
CA PHE A 188 -2.80 17.70 5.60
C PHE A 188 -3.53 18.41 6.73
N ASP A 189 -4.68 19.00 6.40
CA ASP A 189 -5.60 19.60 7.36
C ASP A 189 -6.86 18.74 7.48
N LEU A 190 -7.27 18.42 8.71
CA LEU A 190 -8.53 17.72 8.97
C LEU A 190 -9.72 18.63 8.62
N VAL A 191 -10.65 18.11 7.84
CA VAL A 191 -11.96 18.73 7.62
C VAL A 191 -12.74 18.59 8.93
N LYS A 192 -13.06 19.73 9.55
CA LYS A 192 -13.83 19.82 10.79
C LYS A 192 -15.33 19.71 10.53
#